data_AF-A0A261BWH8-F1
#
_entry.id   AF-A0A261BWH8-F1
#
_cell.length_a   1.000
_cell.length_b   1.000
_cell.length_c   1.000
_cell.angle_alpha   90.00
_cell.angle_beta   90.00
_cell.angle_gamma   90.00
#
_symmetry.space_group_name_H-M   'P 1'
#
loop_
_entity.id
_entity.type
_entity.pdbx_description
1 polymer ?
#
loop_
_entity_poly.entity_id
_entity_poly.type
_entity_poly.pdbx_seq_one_letter_code
_entity_poly.pdbx_strand_id
1 'polypeptide(L)'
;MGNPNQLTPPKLGCLPIRETVIVLCVLGLLFSIASLILQVHHPLFYIVFGLLTNAFVLFGVVKKNEFVLRWSQHMCFAVFIVGIIMICVFPVVFSCYVSSGLFVHREFRGIENLRHAQDLGEFGFDREIGMEGQLAMGEEAERIFNKLSKIRNPEKEAQNRFLFGIMAGFIAQIAMIFANAFNYMEYVMIKRFKEYVVATEQLKTAQSMGKPRDYVHPSDTQFTPPKLGRLPIRQTLLIICVIGLAGACLSSTQNMRNSIVSAGVGILLHSFVLFAVYKENACMLKWSQRLYFVLLVVSILVLAVLPLLFACNISSGMMDNDIFRGIIDKESLRELQLISSPEYTDEGPTGPNELTRMLMNISQKTKKAEEVERRFIYGVILGLAIEIGLFFGVVVNYMVYVMIKRFRKYVIATNEGTNIGFEKGQPLV
;
A
#
# COMPACT_ATOMS: atom_id res chain seq x y z
N MET A 1 -3.68 50.75 5.62
CA MET A 1 -2.55 50.34 6.48
C MET A 1 -3.07 49.31 7.47
N GLY A 2 -2.60 48.07 7.39
CA GLY A 2 -3.07 46.99 8.27
C GLY A 2 -2.59 47.21 9.71
N ASN A 3 -3.45 46.92 10.69
CA ASN A 3 -3.09 47.00 12.10
C ASN A 3 -1.85 46.10 12.35
N PRO A 4 -0.70 46.64 12.79
CA PRO A 4 0.56 45.88 12.90
C PRO A 4 0.50 44.69 13.87
N ASN A 5 -0.65 44.47 14.52
CA ASN A 5 -0.88 43.45 15.53
C ASN A 5 -1.68 42.24 15.03
N GLN A 6 -1.97 42.10 13.73
CA GLN A 6 -2.65 40.90 13.20
C GLN A 6 -1.68 39.89 12.62
N LEU A 7 -1.66 38.68 13.21
CA LEU A 7 -0.99 37.51 12.63
C LEU A 7 -1.60 37.20 11.27
N THR A 8 -0.76 37.11 10.24
CA THR A 8 -1.20 36.75 8.89
C THR A 8 -1.71 35.31 8.89
N PRO A 9 -2.86 35.05 8.24
CA PRO A 9 -3.39 33.70 8.17
C PRO A 9 -2.43 32.78 7.39
N PRO A 10 -2.28 31.51 7.82
CA PRO A 10 -1.30 30.63 7.22
C PRO A 10 -1.75 30.22 5.82
N LYS A 11 -0.78 30.17 4.89
CA LYS A 11 -0.98 29.76 3.50
C LYS A 11 -0.13 28.54 3.19
N LEU A 12 -0.62 27.65 2.32
CA LEU A 12 0.13 26.53 1.77
C LEU A 12 0.35 26.81 0.28
N GLY A 13 1.52 27.35 -0.06
CA GLY A 13 1.75 27.94 -1.39
C GLY A 13 0.84 29.17 -1.59
N CYS A 14 0.01 29.13 -2.64
CA CYS A 14 -0.95 30.19 -2.93
C CYS A 14 -2.32 29.99 -2.27
N LEU A 15 -2.55 28.81 -1.65
CA LEU A 15 -3.87 28.45 -1.12
C LEU A 15 -4.00 28.87 0.35
N PRO A 16 -5.08 29.58 0.73
CA PRO A 16 -5.34 29.90 2.12
C PRO A 16 -5.84 28.64 2.83
N ILE A 17 -5.15 28.27 3.92
CA ILE A 17 -5.30 26.93 4.53
C ILE A 17 -6.72 26.71 5.05
N ARG A 18 -7.32 27.73 5.68
CA ARG A 18 -8.62 27.61 6.33
C ARG A 18 -9.72 27.26 5.33
N GLU A 19 -9.82 28.03 4.26
CA GLU A 19 -10.83 27.87 3.21
C GLU A 19 -10.61 26.55 2.47
N THR A 20 -9.36 26.17 2.22
CA THR A 20 -9.02 24.90 1.57
C THR A 20 -9.47 23.70 2.41
N VAL A 21 -9.18 23.70 3.72
CA VAL A 21 -9.61 22.62 4.62
C VAL A 21 -11.14 22.55 4.71
N ILE A 22 -11.83 23.70 4.79
CA ILE A 22 -13.30 23.72 4.80
C ILE A 22 -13.87 23.08 3.54
N VAL A 23 -13.35 23.44 2.36
CA VAL A 23 -13.80 22.86 1.08
C VAL A 23 -13.55 21.35 1.04
N LEU A 24 -12.36 20.89 1.46
CA LEU A 24 -12.02 19.47 1.52
C LEU A 24 -12.97 18.69 2.45
N CYS A 25 -13.26 19.23 3.65
CA CYS A 25 -14.18 18.56 4.56
C CYS A 25 -15.61 18.49 4.01
N VAL A 26 -16.10 19.56 3.36
CA VAL A 26 -17.43 19.56 2.73
C VAL A 26 -17.49 18.53 1.61
N LEU A 27 -16.47 18.46 0.74
CA LEU A 27 -16.38 17.44 -0.30
C LEU A 27 -16.32 16.03 0.30
N GLY A 28 -15.56 15.81 1.37
CA GLY A 28 -15.45 14.54 2.08
C GLY A 28 -16.79 14.08 2.70
N LEU A 29 -17.54 15.02 3.28
CA LEU A 29 -18.90 14.76 3.80
C LEU A 29 -19.86 14.38 2.67
N LEU A 30 -19.88 15.16 1.58
CA LEU A 30 -20.73 14.88 0.41
C LEU A 30 -20.40 13.51 -0.20
N PHE A 31 -19.12 13.18 -0.35
CA PHE A 31 -18.68 11.89 -0.88
C PHE A 31 -19.12 10.72 0.01
N SER A 32 -19.03 10.91 1.34
CA SER A 32 -19.43 9.88 2.29
C SER A 32 -20.95 9.67 2.32
N ILE A 33 -21.74 10.74 2.22
CA ILE A 33 -23.21 10.66 2.09
C ILE A 33 -23.59 10.00 0.75
N ALA A 34 -22.98 10.40 -0.36
CA ALA A 34 -23.22 9.80 -1.67
C ALA A 34 -22.90 8.29 -1.66
N SER A 35 -21.77 7.90 -1.05
CA SER A 35 -21.39 6.50 -0.89
C SER A 35 -22.42 5.69 -0.10
N LEU A 36 -23.02 6.30 0.93
CA LEU A 36 -24.08 5.68 1.73
C LEU A 36 -25.36 5.47 0.91
N ILE A 37 -25.76 6.47 0.12
CA ILE A 37 -26.98 6.43 -0.71
C ILE A 37 -26.85 5.42 -1.85
N LEU A 38 -25.70 5.40 -2.52
CA LEU A 38 -25.44 4.54 -3.67
C LEU A 38 -25.22 3.06 -3.28
N GLN A 39 -25.27 2.73 -1.99
CA GLN A 39 -25.01 1.38 -1.45
C GLN A 39 -23.75 0.75 -2.05
N VAL A 40 -22.74 1.57 -2.32
CA VAL A 40 -21.44 1.06 -2.77
C VAL A 40 -20.95 0.14 -1.65
N HIS A 41 -20.48 -1.06 -2.00
CA HIS A 41 -20.07 -2.14 -1.07
C HIS A 41 -18.87 -1.79 -0.16
N HIS A 42 -18.70 -0.53 0.21
CA HIS A 42 -17.79 -0.10 1.25
C HIS A 42 -18.28 -0.57 2.62
N PRO A 43 -17.39 -1.09 3.47
CA PRO A 43 -17.74 -1.39 4.85
C PRO A 43 -18.30 -0.13 5.53
N LEU A 44 -19.47 -0.24 6.15
CA LEU A 44 -20.17 0.87 6.82
C LEU A 44 -19.26 1.65 7.78
N PHE A 45 -18.32 0.94 8.41
CA PHE A 45 -17.28 1.52 9.26
C PHE A 45 -16.49 2.65 8.57
N TYR A 46 -16.05 2.49 7.32
CA TYR A 46 -15.28 3.52 6.62
C TYR A 46 -16.11 4.78 6.35
N ILE A 47 -17.37 4.60 5.99
CA ILE A 47 -18.30 5.71 5.72
C ILE A 47 -18.55 6.51 6.99
N VAL A 48 -18.88 5.82 8.09
CA VAL A 48 -19.14 6.47 9.39
C VAL A 48 -17.88 7.17 9.90
N PHE A 49 -16.72 6.52 9.81
CA PHE A 49 -15.46 7.10 10.25
C PHE A 49 -15.04 8.32 9.40
N GLY A 50 -15.27 8.27 8.08
CA GLY A 50 -15.07 9.38 7.16
C GLY A 50 -15.97 10.58 7.48
N LEU A 51 -17.26 10.34 7.72
CA LEU A 51 -18.21 11.38 8.13
C LEU A 51 -17.78 12.05 9.44
N LEU A 52 -17.47 11.24 10.46
CA LEU A 52 -17.03 11.75 11.76
C LEU A 52 -15.75 12.58 11.61
N THR A 53 -14.72 12.04 10.94
CA THR A 53 -13.44 12.75 10.78
C THR A 53 -13.64 14.11 10.11
N ASN A 54 -14.36 14.15 8.97
CA ASN A 54 -14.61 15.40 8.25
C ASN A 54 -15.47 16.38 9.06
N ALA A 55 -16.46 15.89 9.83
CA ALA A 55 -17.30 16.74 10.68
C ALA A 55 -16.50 17.36 11.84
N PHE A 56 -15.63 16.58 12.49
CA PHE A 56 -14.76 17.06 13.57
C PHE A 56 -13.75 18.10 13.06
N VAL A 57 -13.10 17.84 11.92
CA VAL A 57 -12.18 18.80 11.29
C VAL A 57 -12.92 20.09 10.95
N LEU A 58 -14.07 19.99 10.28
CA LEU A 58 -14.87 21.15 9.89
C LEU A 58 -15.29 21.97 11.11
N PHE A 59 -15.78 21.33 12.17
CA PHE A 59 -16.16 22.01 13.41
C PHE A 59 -14.96 22.71 14.05
N GLY A 60 -13.82 22.02 14.16
CA GLY A 60 -12.58 22.57 14.71
C GLY A 60 -12.10 23.81 13.95
N VAL A 61 -12.16 23.78 12.61
CA VAL A 61 -11.72 24.88 11.76
C VAL A 61 -12.70 26.07 11.78
N VAL A 62 -14.00 25.81 11.76
CA VAL A 62 -15.04 26.86 11.78
C VAL A 62 -15.08 27.58 13.13
N LYS A 63 -15.09 26.81 14.23
CA LYS A 63 -15.14 27.36 15.59
C LYS A 63 -13.78 27.80 16.14
N LYS A 64 -12.68 27.49 15.43
CA LYS A 64 -11.30 27.74 15.87
C LYS A 64 -11.03 27.16 17.27
N ASN A 65 -11.57 25.99 17.56
CA ASN A 65 -11.42 25.35 18.86
C ASN A 65 -10.16 24.50 18.88
N GLU A 66 -9.17 24.87 19.72
CA GLU A 66 -7.88 24.18 19.81
C GLU A 66 -8.01 22.69 20.16
N PHE A 67 -8.87 22.37 21.13
CA PHE A 67 -9.06 21.00 21.59
C PHE A 67 -9.57 20.09 20.47
N VAL A 68 -10.58 20.55 19.73
CA VAL A 68 -11.13 19.79 18.59
C VAL A 68 -10.11 19.67 17.46
N LEU A 69 -9.35 20.73 17.15
CA LEU A 69 -8.29 20.69 16.15
C LEU A 69 -7.17 19.71 16.53
N ARG A 70 -6.84 19.60 17.83
CA ARG A 70 -5.85 18.63 18.32
C ARG A 70 -6.32 17.20 18.10
N TRP A 71 -7.57 16.88 18.45
CA TRP A 71 -8.17 15.57 18.20
C TRP A 71 -8.29 15.26 16.70
N SER A 72 -8.72 16.24 15.92
CA SER A 72 -8.81 16.13 14.46
C SER A 72 -7.45 15.82 13.84
N GLN A 73 -6.38 16.49 14.31
CA GLN A 73 -5.01 16.20 13.88
C GLN A 73 -4.62 14.75 14.18
N HIS A 74 -4.94 14.23 15.37
CA HIS A 74 -4.64 12.83 15.72
C HIS A 74 -5.43 11.84 14.87
N MET A 75 -6.72 12.11 14.61
CA MET A 75 -7.56 11.29 13.74
C MET A 75 -7.02 11.27 12.30
N CYS A 76 -6.72 12.42 11.71
CA CYS A 76 -6.13 12.49 10.36
C CYS A 76 -4.78 11.78 10.29
N PHE A 77 -3.96 11.87 11.34
CA PHE A 77 -2.70 11.13 11.40
C PHE A 77 -2.95 9.61 11.46
N ALA A 78 -3.91 9.15 12.26
CA ALA A 78 -4.28 7.73 12.32
C ALA A 78 -4.81 7.24 10.96
N VAL A 79 -5.69 8.00 10.29
CA VAL A 79 -6.17 7.72 8.92
C VAL A 79 -4.99 7.59 7.95
N PHE A 80 -4.03 8.51 8.01
CA PHE A 80 -2.84 8.47 7.16
C PHE A 80 -2.01 7.20 7.40
N ILE A 81 -1.80 6.79 8.65
CA ILE A 81 -1.08 5.54 8.97
C ILE A 81 -1.83 4.31 8.45
N VAL A 82 -3.16 4.23 8.68
CA VAL A 82 -3.99 3.16 8.12
C VAL A 82 -3.93 3.16 6.59
N GLY A 83 -3.92 4.34 5.96
CA GLY A 83 -3.75 4.51 4.53
C GLY A 83 -2.43 3.95 4.01
N ILE A 84 -1.32 4.14 4.74
CA ILE A 84 -0.03 3.52 4.38
C ILE A 84 -0.14 1.99 4.42
N ILE A 85 -0.75 1.43 5.47
CA ILE A 85 -0.93 -0.03 5.60
C ILE A 85 -1.78 -0.55 4.43
N MET A 86 -2.85 0.15 4.08
CA MET A 86 -3.72 -0.22 2.96
C MET A 86 -3.04 -0.10 1.59
N ILE A 87 -2.15 0.87 1.39
CA ILE A 87 -1.34 0.99 0.17
C ILE A 87 -0.49 -0.27 -0.04
N CYS A 88 -0.05 -0.90 1.05
CA CYS A 88 0.66 -2.16 0.94
C CYS A 88 -0.33 -3.32 0.68
N VAL A 89 -1.29 -3.51 1.58
CA VAL A 89 -2.10 -4.73 1.57
C VAL A 89 -3.06 -4.81 0.38
N PHE A 90 -3.76 -3.72 0.08
CA PHE A 90 -4.91 -3.76 -0.83
C PHE A 90 -4.54 -4.02 -2.29
N PRO A 91 -3.48 -3.45 -2.90
CA PRO A 91 -3.11 -3.77 -4.27
C PRO A 91 -2.83 -5.24 -4.45
N VAL A 92 -2.09 -5.86 -3.52
CA VAL A 92 -1.76 -7.29 -3.56
C VAL A 92 -3.04 -8.13 -3.51
N VAL A 93 -3.92 -7.87 -2.54
CA VAL A 93 -5.20 -8.60 -2.40
C VAL A 93 -6.07 -8.43 -3.65
N PHE A 94 -6.22 -7.19 -4.15
CA PHE A 94 -7.05 -6.89 -5.31
C PHE A 94 -6.49 -7.53 -6.58
N SER A 95 -5.17 -7.47 -6.77
CA SER A 95 -4.46 -8.06 -7.91
C SER A 95 -4.60 -9.58 -7.94
N CYS A 96 -4.48 -10.24 -6.78
CA CYS A 96 -4.77 -11.67 -6.63
C CYS A 96 -6.25 -11.97 -6.93
N TYR A 97 -7.16 -11.16 -6.40
CA TYR A 97 -8.59 -11.39 -6.56
C TYR A 97 -9.00 -11.36 -8.05
N VAL A 98 -8.47 -10.38 -8.79
CA VAL A 98 -8.65 -10.26 -10.23
C VAL A 98 -7.95 -11.41 -10.99
N SER A 99 -6.69 -11.72 -10.64
CA SER A 99 -5.90 -12.77 -11.31
C SER A 99 -6.49 -14.17 -11.15
N SER A 100 -7.11 -14.46 -10.01
CA SER A 100 -7.75 -15.76 -9.73
C SER A 100 -8.95 -16.05 -10.63
N GLY A 101 -9.53 -15.02 -11.26
CA GLY A 101 -10.79 -15.14 -12.01
C GLY A 101 -12.04 -15.19 -11.12
N LEU A 102 -11.90 -15.08 -9.79
CA LEU A 102 -13.03 -14.99 -8.85
C LEU A 102 -13.91 -13.76 -9.11
N PHE A 103 -13.31 -12.67 -9.61
CA PHE A 103 -14.03 -11.46 -10.03
C PHE A 103 -15.07 -11.78 -11.11
N VAL A 104 -14.64 -12.43 -12.20
CA VAL A 104 -15.50 -12.81 -13.33
C VAL A 104 -16.57 -13.80 -12.86
N HIS A 105 -16.22 -14.78 -12.04
CA HIS A 105 -17.18 -15.80 -11.62
C HIS A 105 -18.32 -15.24 -10.75
N ARG A 106 -18.08 -14.17 -9.99
CA ARG A 106 -19.10 -13.54 -9.13
C ARG A 106 -20.08 -12.68 -9.93
N GLU A 107 -19.60 -11.91 -10.90
CA GLU A 107 -20.48 -11.13 -11.79
C GLU A 107 -21.34 -12.05 -12.67
N PHE A 108 -20.76 -13.10 -13.25
CA PHE A 108 -21.52 -14.06 -14.05
C PHE A 108 -22.56 -14.83 -13.24
N ARG A 109 -22.25 -15.23 -12.00
CA ARG A 109 -23.22 -15.89 -11.11
C ARG A 109 -24.41 -14.97 -10.76
N GLY A 110 -24.18 -13.65 -10.67
CA GLY A 110 -25.25 -12.67 -10.51
C GLY A 110 -26.22 -12.67 -11.70
N ILE A 111 -25.69 -12.71 -12.93
CA ILE A 111 -26.48 -12.76 -14.17
C ILE A 111 -27.23 -14.10 -14.29
N GLU A 112 -26.59 -15.21 -13.94
CA GLU A 112 -27.19 -16.54 -13.99
C GLU A 112 -28.32 -16.71 -12.94
N ASN A 113 -28.13 -16.16 -11.73
CA ASN A 113 -29.19 -16.10 -10.72
C ASN A 113 -30.34 -15.19 -11.15
N LEU A 114 -30.07 -14.08 -11.85
CA LEU A 114 -31.12 -13.23 -12.43
C LEU A 114 -31.89 -13.97 -13.52
N ARG A 115 -31.22 -14.78 -14.34
CA ARG A 115 -31.86 -15.64 -15.36
C ARG A 115 -32.73 -16.71 -14.73
N HIS A 116 -32.22 -17.41 -13.70
CA HIS A 116 -33.02 -18.37 -12.94
C HIS A 116 -34.18 -17.72 -12.19
N ALA A 117 -34.02 -16.50 -11.67
CA ALA A 117 -35.12 -15.75 -11.06
C ALA A 117 -36.16 -15.30 -12.10
N GLN A 118 -35.75 -15.05 -13.34
CA GLN A 118 -36.65 -14.78 -14.46
C GLN A 118 -37.41 -16.04 -14.88
N ASP A 119 -36.76 -17.21 -14.90
CA ASP A 119 -37.41 -18.50 -15.17
C ASP A 119 -38.33 -18.94 -14.02
N LEU A 120 -37.98 -18.65 -12.76
CA LEU A 120 -38.83 -18.92 -11.59
C LEU A 120 -39.93 -17.87 -11.39
N GLY A 121 -39.80 -16.70 -12.03
CA GLY A 121 -40.81 -15.65 -12.12
C GLY A 121 -41.95 -15.99 -13.09
N GLU A 122 -41.94 -17.16 -13.71
CA GLU A 122 -43.01 -17.71 -14.57
C GLU A 122 -44.26 -18.17 -13.78
N PHE A 123 -44.57 -17.50 -12.67
CA PHE A 123 -45.89 -17.53 -12.02
C PHE A 123 -46.62 -16.21 -12.33
N GLY A 124 -47.13 -16.08 -13.56
CA GLY A 124 -48.23 -15.14 -13.82
C GLY A 124 -48.24 -14.35 -15.13
N PHE A 125 -47.29 -14.53 -16.05
CA PHE A 125 -47.42 -13.95 -17.40
C PHE A 125 -47.69 -15.06 -18.43
N ASP A 126 -48.83 -14.93 -19.11
CA ASP A 126 -49.47 -15.99 -19.88
C ASP A 126 -48.59 -16.63 -20.96
N ARG A 127 -48.67 -17.96 -20.90
CA ARG A 127 -48.01 -19.01 -21.65
C ARG A 127 -48.61 -19.12 -23.06
N GLU A 128 -47.89 -18.63 -24.08
CA GLU A 128 -48.08 -19.13 -25.46
C GLU A 128 -46.87 -18.95 -26.39
N ILE A 129 -45.67 -18.68 -25.84
CA ILE A 129 -44.43 -18.83 -26.61
C ILE A 129 -43.84 -20.18 -26.25
N GLY A 130 -43.94 -21.13 -27.18
CA GLY A 130 -43.70 -22.54 -26.99
C GLY A 130 -42.36 -22.90 -26.33
N MET A 131 -42.47 -23.79 -25.36
CA MET A 131 -41.39 -24.42 -24.59
C MET A 131 -40.26 -25.02 -25.46
N GLU A 132 -40.54 -25.35 -26.73
CA GLU A 132 -39.55 -25.82 -27.72
C GLU A 132 -38.52 -24.75 -28.12
N GLY A 133 -38.91 -23.46 -28.14
CA GLY A 133 -38.01 -22.37 -28.54
C GLY A 133 -36.92 -22.06 -27.50
N GLN A 134 -37.23 -22.22 -26.22
CA GLN A 134 -36.25 -22.04 -25.14
C GLN A 134 -35.28 -23.22 -25.05
N LEU A 135 -35.76 -24.46 -25.27
CA LEU A 135 -34.92 -25.65 -25.29
C LEU A 135 -33.91 -25.61 -26.45
N ALA A 136 -34.35 -25.19 -27.64
CA ALA A 136 -33.46 -25.03 -28.79
C ALA A 136 -32.40 -23.94 -28.58
N MET A 137 -32.76 -22.82 -27.94
CA MET A 137 -31.84 -21.72 -27.65
C MET A 137 -30.79 -22.10 -26.59
N GLY A 138 -31.17 -22.92 -25.60
CA GLY A 138 -30.25 -23.46 -24.60
C GLY A 138 -29.23 -24.43 -25.21
N GLU A 139 -29.69 -25.34 -26.06
CA GLU A 139 -28.83 -26.34 -26.70
C GLU A 139 -27.83 -25.69 -27.68
N GLU A 140 -28.26 -24.66 -28.42
CA GLU A 140 -27.40 -23.93 -29.35
C GLU A 140 -26.40 -23.02 -28.60
N ALA A 141 -26.83 -22.38 -27.52
CA ALA A 141 -25.93 -21.61 -26.65
C ALA A 141 -24.86 -22.52 -26.01
N GLU A 142 -25.22 -23.71 -25.54
CA GLU A 142 -24.28 -24.69 -24.99
C GLU A 142 -23.32 -25.21 -26.07
N ARG A 143 -23.81 -25.43 -27.30
CA ARG A 143 -22.97 -25.83 -28.45
C ARG A 143 -21.95 -24.73 -28.81
N ILE A 144 -22.36 -23.47 -28.77
CA ILE A 144 -21.48 -22.30 -29.00
C ILE A 144 -20.47 -22.16 -27.85
N PHE A 145 -20.91 -22.33 -26.60
CA PHE A 145 -20.03 -22.26 -25.44
C PHE A 145 -19.00 -23.40 -25.43
N ASN A 146 -19.38 -24.61 -25.84
CA ASN A 146 -18.47 -25.75 -25.99
C ASN A 146 -17.50 -25.60 -27.17
N LYS A 147 -17.91 -24.93 -28.27
CA LYS A 147 -16.97 -24.57 -29.35
C LYS A 147 -16.00 -23.49 -28.89
N LEU A 148 -16.47 -22.46 -28.20
CA LEU A 148 -15.63 -21.38 -27.68
C LEU A 148 -14.67 -21.89 -26.60
N SER A 149 -15.11 -22.79 -25.72
CA SER A 149 -14.25 -23.40 -24.69
C SER A 149 -13.17 -24.30 -25.29
N LYS A 150 -13.46 -25.02 -26.39
CA LYS A 150 -12.45 -25.79 -27.14
C LYS A 150 -11.44 -24.94 -27.90
N ILE A 151 -11.80 -23.74 -28.33
CA ILE A 151 -10.89 -22.81 -29.04
C ILE A 151 -10.05 -22.01 -28.03
N ARG A 152 -10.50 -21.91 -26.78
CA ARG A 152 -9.83 -21.12 -25.75
C ARG A 152 -8.62 -21.87 -25.21
N ASN A 153 -7.43 -21.46 -25.65
CA ASN A 153 -6.17 -21.93 -25.05
C ASN A 153 -6.14 -21.52 -23.56
N PRO A 154 -6.16 -22.47 -22.61
CA PRO A 154 -6.20 -22.17 -21.17
C PRO A 154 -4.97 -21.41 -20.70
N GLU A 155 -3.81 -21.62 -21.33
CA GLU A 155 -2.57 -20.92 -21.04
C GLU A 155 -2.69 -19.42 -21.36
N LYS A 156 -3.25 -19.11 -22.54
CA LYS A 156 -3.49 -17.73 -22.97
C LYS A 156 -4.53 -17.03 -22.08
N GLU A 157 -5.51 -17.77 -21.59
CA GLU A 157 -6.49 -17.23 -20.64
C GLU A 157 -5.85 -16.93 -19.27
N ALA A 158 -5.05 -17.85 -18.73
CA ALA A 158 -4.31 -17.64 -17.49
C ALA A 158 -3.37 -16.42 -17.59
N GLN A 159 -2.66 -16.30 -18.71
CA GLN A 159 -1.79 -15.16 -18.99
C GLN A 159 -2.56 -13.83 -19.06
N ASN A 160 -3.72 -13.82 -19.70
CA ASN A 160 -4.57 -12.62 -19.75
C ASN A 160 -5.09 -12.23 -18.35
N ARG A 161 -5.50 -13.21 -17.53
CA ARG A 161 -5.95 -12.97 -16.15
C ARG A 161 -4.81 -12.43 -15.28
N PHE A 162 -3.62 -13.00 -15.41
CA PHE A 162 -2.40 -12.52 -14.76
C PHE A 162 -2.11 -11.06 -15.11
N LEU A 163 -2.06 -10.74 -16.41
CA LEU A 163 -1.76 -9.38 -16.88
C LEU A 163 -2.83 -8.38 -16.40
N PHE A 164 -4.11 -8.76 -16.48
CA PHE A 164 -5.21 -7.92 -16.04
C PHE A 164 -5.17 -7.68 -14.53
N GLY A 165 -4.84 -8.72 -13.74
CA GLY A 165 -4.63 -8.59 -12.31
C GLY A 165 -3.53 -7.59 -11.96
N ILE A 166 -2.35 -7.72 -12.57
CA ILE A 166 -1.24 -6.77 -12.36
C ILE A 166 -1.65 -5.34 -12.67
N MET A 167 -2.29 -5.12 -13.83
CA MET A 167 -2.75 -3.78 -14.20
C MET A 167 -3.74 -3.22 -13.17
N ALA A 168 -4.70 -4.04 -12.73
CA ALA A 168 -5.68 -3.66 -11.72
C ALA A 168 -5.03 -3.33 -10.37
N GLY A 169 -4.08 -4.16 -9.91
CA GLY A 169 -3.30 -3.92 -8.70
C GLY A 169 -2.50 -2.62 -8.76
N PHE A 170 -1.82 -2.37 -9.89
CA PHE A 170 -1.03 -1.16 -10.08
C PHE A 170 -1.89 0.11 -10.12
N ILE A 171 -3.03 0.08 -10.83
CA ILE A 171 -4.00 1.18 -10.84
C ILE A 171 -4.52 1.45 -9.43
N ALA A 172 -4.89 0.41 -8.68
CA ALA A 172 -5.35 0.53 -7.30
C ALA A 172 -4.27 1.15 -6.40
N GLN A 173 -3.01 0.71 -6.53
CA GLN A 173 -1.90 1.24 -5.76
C GLN A 173 -1.67 2.74 -6.03
N ILE A 174 -1.66 3.15 -7.30
CA ILE A 174 -1.53 4.57 -7.67
C ILE A 174 -2.67 5.39 -7.06
N ALA A 175 -3.91 4.92 -7.21
CA ALA A 175 -5.08 5.61 -6.66
C ALA A 175 -4.97 5.80 -5.14
N MET A 176 -4.53 4.77 -4.41
CA MET A 176 -4.34 4.86 -2.96
C MET A 176 -3.18 5.75 -2.55
N ILE A 177 -2.06 5.75 -3.29
CA ILE A 177 -0.94 6.67 -3.04
C ILE A 177 -1.44 8.12 -3.13
N PHE A 178 -2.21 8.45 -4.18
CA PHE A 178 -2.79 9.78 -4.31
C PHE A 178 -3.77 10.09 -3.17
N ALA A 179 -4.69 9.19 -2.86
CA ALA A 179 -5.63 9.37 -1.76
C ALA A 179 -4.91 9.62 -0.42
N ASN A 180 -3.85 8.86 -0.13
CA ASN A 180 -3.10 9.01 1.11
C ASN A 180 -2.23 10.28 1.12
N ALA A 181 -1.73 10.73 -0.04
CA ALA A 181 -1.07 12.01 -0.16
C ALA A 181 -2.03 13.18 0.15
N PHE A 182 -3.30 13.11 -0.28
CA PHE A 182 -4.32 14.07 0.12
C PHE A 182 -4.58 14.05 1.63
N ASN A 183 -4.71 12.88 2.25
CA ASN A 183 -4.84 12.75 3.71
C ASN A 183 -3.64 13.38 4.46
N TYR A 184 -2.42 13.18 3.95
CA TYR A 184 -1.23 13.81 4.51
C TYR A 184 -1.25 15.33 4.38
N MET A 185 -1.66 15.85 3.22
CA MET A 185 -1.80 17.30 3.03
C MET A 185 -2.83 17.89 4.01
N GLU A 186 -3.97 17.23 4.20
CA GLU A 186 -4.99 17.63 5.17
C GLU A 186 -4.42 17.66 6.59
N TYR A 187 -3.72 16.61 7.01
CA TYR A 187 -3.02 16.57 8.30
C TYR A 187 -2.06 17.76 8.49
N VAL A 188 -1.23 18.07 7.49
CA VAL A 188 -0.28 19.19 7.55
C VAL A 188 -1.02 20.53 7.65
N MET A 189 -2.11 20.69 6.89
CA MET A 189 -2.93 21.90 6.91
C MET A 189 -3.58 22.11 8.30
N ILE A 190 -4.18 21.07 8.87
CA ILE A 190 -4.78 21.11 10.21
C ILE A 190 -3.73 21.46 11.26
N LYS A 191 -2.55 20.81 11.20
CA LYS A 191 -1.45 21.09 12.13
C LYS A 191 -1.04 22.56 12.11
N ARG A 192 -0.80 23.12 10.92
CA ARG A 192 -0.43 24.54 10.75
C ARG A 192 -1.54 25.48 11.20
N PHE A 193 -2.80 25.15 10.88
CA PHE A 193 -3.94 25.95 11.31
C PHE A 193 -4.11 25.95 12.82
N LYS A 194 -3.91 24.80 13.48
CA LYS A 194 -3.91 24.70 14.94
C LYS A 194 -2.83 25.58 15.58
N GLU A 195 -1.59 25.51 15.09
CA GLU A 195 -0.49 26.37 15.56
C GLU A 195 -0.84 27.87 15.43
N TYR A 196 -1.49 28.26 14.34
CA TYR A 196 -1.99 29.63 14.14
C TYR A 196 -3.09 30.02 15.14
N VAL A 197 -4.05 29.13 15.44
CA VAL A 197 -5.12 29.38 16.42
C VAL A 197 -4.51 29.60 17.82
N VAL A 198 -3.58 28.73 18.24
CA VAL A 198 -2.90 28.86 19.54
C VAL A 198 -2.14 30.18 19.64
N ALA A 199 -1.37 30.55 18.61
CA ALA A 199 -0.64 31.81 18.59
C ALA A 199 -1.58 33.02 18.67
N THR A 200 -2.74 32.95 18.00
CA THR A 200 -3.75 34.01 18.01
C THR A 200 -4.40 34.15 19.39
N GLU A 201 -4.69 33.05 20.08
CA GLU A 201 -5.25 33.07 21.44
C GLU A 201 -4.24 33.61 22.46
N GLN A 202 -2.97 33.19 22.37
CA GLN A 202 -1.89 33.73 23.22
C GLN A 202 -1.73 35.24 23.04
N LEU A 203 -1.78 35.74 21.80
CA LEU A 203 -1.69 37.17 21.51
C LEU A 203 -2.88 37.95 22.11
N LYS A 204 -4.11 37.42 22.01
CA LYS A 204 -5.30 38.02 22.63
C LYS A 204 -5.20 38.05 24.15
N THR A 205 -4.75 36.96 24.76
CA THR A 205 -4.56 36.86 26.20
C THR A 205 -3.49 37.83 26.69
N ALA A 206 -2.35 37.94 25.98
CA ALA A 206 -1.31 38.93 26.29
C ALA A 206 -1.81 40.38 26.18
N GLN A 207 -2.62 40.69 25.16
CA GLN A 207 -3.25 42.01 25.01
C GLN A 207 -4.23 42.32 26.15
N SER A 208 -4.98 41.32 26.62
CA SER A 208 -5.94 41.50 27.72
C SER A 208 -5.28 41.74 29.10
N MET A 209 -4.03 41.29 29.28
CA MET A 209 -3.32 41.42 30.56
C MET A 209 -2.55 42.74 30.71
N GLY A 210 -2.59 43.65 29.73
CA GLY A 210 -1.94 44.96 29.82
C GLY A 210 -0.42 44.92 30.04
N LYS A 211 0.23 43.76 29.86
CA LYS A 211 1.68 43.63 30.05
C LYS A 211 2.40 44.51 29.02
N PRO A 212 3.32 45.40 29.47
CA PRO A 212 4.18 46.15 28.55
C PRO A 212 4.89 45.16 27.64
N ARG A 213 4.84 45.43 26.33
CA ARG A 213 5.48 44.60 25.32
C ARG A 213 6.98 44.78 25.42
N ASP A 214 7.61 44.01 26.29
CA ASP A 214 8.95 43.54 26.00
C ASP A 214 8.78 42.53 24.86
N TYR A 215 8.75 43.08 23.64
CA TYR A 215 8.72 42.37 22.38
C TYR A 215 9.91 41.41 22.38
N VAL A 216 9.68 40.15 22.74
CA VAL A 216 10.56 39.07 22.30
C VAL A 216 10.36 39.01 20.80
N HIS A 217 11.25 39.70 20.08
CA HIS A 217 11.26 39.70 18.64
C HIS A 217 11.36 38.24 18.20
N PRO A 218 10.44 37.71 17.38
CA PRO A 218 10.51 36.32 16.93
C PRO A 218 11.73 36.03 16.04
N SER A 219 12.55 37.05 15.73
CA SER A 219 13.90 36.90 15.16
C SER A 219 14.97 36.51 16.18
N ASP A 220 14.72 36.73 17.47
CA ASP A 220 15.72 36.62 18.54
C ASP A 220 15.52 35.39 19.42
N THR A 221 14.50 34.58 19.13
CA THR A 221 14.70 33.14 19.23
C THR A 221 15.76 32.79 18.19
N GLN A 222 17.03 33.05 18.52
CA GLN A 222 18.15 32.32 17.97
C GLN A 222 17.68 30.89 17.97
N PHE A 223 17.44 30.39 16.76
CA PHE A 223 17.27 28.98 16.50
C PHE A 223 18.60 28.40 16.91
N THR A 224 18.78 28.19 18.22
CA THR A 224 19.86 27.40 18.76
C THR A 224 19.65 26.10 18.01
N PRO A 225 20.52 25.80 17.01
CA PRO A 225 20.31 24.63 16.19
C PRO A 225 20.15 23.53 17.22
N PRO A 226 19.04 22.76 17.16
CA PRO A 226 18.74 21.80 18.19
C PRO A 226 20.04 21.08 18.46
N LYS A 227 20.49 21.09 19.72
CA LYS A 227 21.67 20.36 20.17
C LYS A 227 21.36 18.89 19.88
N LEU A 228 21.45 18.51 18.60
CA LEU A 228 21.57 17.16 18.13
C LEU A 228 22.79 16.72 18.89
N GLY A 229 22.59 15.89 19.92
CA GLY A 229 23.69 15.34 20.71
C GLY A 229 24.80 14.98 19.74
N ARG A 230 25.98 15.56 19.94
CA ARG A 230 27.01 15.75 18.89
C ARG A 230 27.59 14.44 18.31
N LEU A 231 27.10 13.25 18.70
CA LEU A 231 27.85 12.00 18.54
C LEU A 231 27.12 10.72 18.06
N PRO A 232 25.77 10.56 18.01
CA PRO A 232 25.21 9.28 17.55
C PRO A 232 25.13 9.16 16.02
N ILE A 233 24.99 10.24 15.23
CA ILE A 233 24.72 10.10 13.78
C ILE A 233 25.87 9.42 13.04
N ARG A 234 27.12 9.79 13.33
CA ARG A 234 28.30 9.19 12.69
C ARG A 234 28.41 7.70 13.05
N GLN A 235 28.29 7.37 14.32
CA GLN A 235 28.36 5.99 14.80
C GLN A 235 27.22 5.13 14.24
N THR A 236 25.98 5.62 14.29
CA THR A 236 24.83 4.91 13.72
C THR A 236 24.99 4.70 12.21
N LEU A 237 25.51 5.68 11.46
CA LEU A 237 25.70 5.54 10.02
C LEU A 237 26.77 4.49 9.70
N LEU A 238 27.86 4.45 10.48
CA LEU A 238 28.89 3.42 10.36
C LEU A 238 28.34 2.03 10.68
N ILE A 239 27.60 1.88 11.79
CA ILE A 239 26.97 0.61 12.17
C ILE A 239 26.04 0.10 11.06
N ILE A 240 25.15 0.96 10.54
CA ILE A 240 24.23 0.59 9.46
C ILE A 240 25.00 0.17 8.20
N CYS A 241 26.08 0.87 7.85
CA CYS A 241 26.90 0.50 6.68
C CYS A 241 27.61 -0.84 6.87
N VAL A 242 28.11 -1.14 8.07
CA VAL A 242 28.76 -2.43 8.38
C VAL A 242 27.73 -3.57 8.34
N ILE A 243 26.54 -3.38 8.91
CA ILE A 243 25.45 -4.38 8.84
C ILE A 243 25.02 -4.61 7.39
N GLY A 244 24.84 -3.53 6.60
CA GLY A 244 24.49 -3.63 5.19
C GLY A 244 25.55 -4.32 4.35
N LEU A 245 26.84 -4.06 4.63
CA LEU A 245 27.96 -4.74 3.99
C LEU A 245 27.99 -6.23 4.31
N ALA A 246 27.81 -6.61 5.59
CA ALA A 246 27.71 -8.00 6.01
C ALA A 246 26.52 -8.71 5.33
N GLY A 247 25.36 -8.06 5.27
CA GLY A 247 24.18 -8.57 4.56
C GLY A 247 24.43 -8.79 3.07
N ALA A 248 25.11 -7.85 2.41
CA ALA A 248 25.48 -7.98 0.99
C ALA A 248 26.47 -9.13 0.75
N CYS A 249 27.46 -9.31 1.64
CA CYS A 249 28.38 -10.46 1.60
C CYS A 249 27.66 -11.80 1.84
N LEU A 250 26.67 -11.85 2.75
CA LEU A 250 25.87 -13.06 2.92
C LEU A 250 25.02 -13.35 1.66
N SER A 251 24.45 -12.31 1.04
CA SER A 251 23.68 -12.46 -0.20
C SER A 251 24.53 -13.01 -1.35
N SER A 252 25.81 -12.63 -1.45
CA SER A 252 26.69 -13.14 -2.53
C SER A 252 26.97 -14.65 -2.46
N THR A 253 26.79 -15.27 -1.28
CA THR A 253 26.95 -16.73 -1.12
C THR A 253 25.79 -17.53 -1.71
N GLN A 254 24.65 -16.88 -1.98
CA GLN A 254 23.52 -17.55 -2.61
C GLN A 254 23.81 -17.74 -4.10
N ASN A 255 23.76 -18.99 -4.58
CA ASN A 255 24.10 -19.40 -5.95
C ASN A 255 23.03 -19.01 -7.00
N MET A 256 22.50 -17.79 -6.91
CA MET A 256 21.59 -17.21 -7.89
C MET A 256 22.28 -16.03 -8.56
N ARG A 257 22.32 -16.04 -9.90
CA ARG A 257 22.99 -15.00 -10.71
C ARG A 257 22.53 -13.57 -10.34
N ASN A 258 21.24 -13.40 -10.06
CA ASN A 258 20.68 -12.10 -9.66
C ASN A 258 21.15 -11.66 -8.26
N SER A 259 21.38 -12.61 -7.35
CA SER A 259 21.89 -12.33 -6.00
C SER A 259 23.32 -11.79 -6.02
N ILE A 260 24.15 -12.31 -6.93
CA ILE A 260 25.55 -11.86 -7.09
C ILE A 260 25.61 -10.40 -7.53
N VAL A 261 24.77 -10.00 -8.49
CA VAL A 261 24.72 -8.62 -8.99
C VAL A 261 24.23 -7.66 -7.90
N SER A 262 23.13 -8.00 -7.21
CA SER A 262 22.61 -7.17 -6.11
C SER A 262 23.61 -7.06 -4.95
N ALA A 263 24.29 -8.15 -4.61
CA ALA A 263 25.34 -8.16 -3.59
C ALA A 263 26.52 -7.27 -3.98
N GLY A 264 26.99 -7.34 -5.23
CA GLY A 264 28.07 -6.49 -5.72
C GLY A 264 27.73 -5.00 -5.62
N VAL A 265 26.51 -4.61 -6.03
CA VAL A 265 26.02 -3.24 -5.89
C VAL A 265 25.95 -2.82 -4.42
N GLY A 266 25.43 -3.68 -3.54
CA GLY A 266 25.35 -3.42 -2.10
C GLY A 266 26.71 -3.22 -1.45
N ILE A 267 27.69 -4.09 -1.77
CA ILE A 267 29.07 -3.99 -1.26
C ILE A 267 29.71 -2.68 -1.68
N LEU A 268 29.62 -2.32 -2.97
CA LEU A 268 30.18 -1.07 -3.50
C LEU A 268 29.52 0.15 -2.84
N LEU A 269 28.19 0.14 -2.73
CA LEU A 269 27.42 1.23 -2.13
C LEU A 269 27.79 1.46 -0.66
N HIS A 270 27.77 0.41 0.15
CA HIS A 270 28.07 0.53 1.59
C HIS A 270 29.53 0.86 1.84
N SER A 271 30.46 0.31 1.05
CA SER A 271 31.89 0.66 1.13
C SER A 271 32.12 2.13 0.79
N PHE A 272 31.43 2.65 -0.24
CA PHE A 272 31.53 4.05 -0.65
C PHE A 272 31.02 5.01 0.43
N VAL A 273 29.87 4.72 1.06
CA VAL A 273 29.37 5.52 2.19
C VAL A 273 30.30 5.45 3.39
N LEU A 274 30.78 4.25 3.73
CA LEU A 274 31.67 4.05 4.87
C LEU A 274 32.96 4.84 4.69
N PHE A 275 33.54 4.83 3.49
CA PHE A 275 34.70 5.66 3.14
C PHE A 275 34.39 7.16 3.23
N ALA A 276 33.26 7.61 2.68
CA ALA A 276 32.83 9.01 2.71
C ALA A 276 32.65 9.55 4.13
N VAL A 277 32.08 8.73 5.02
CA VAL A 277 31.85 9.06 6.44
C VAL A 277 33.16 9.01 7.22
N TYR A 278 34.02 8.03 6.97
CA TYR A 278 35.31 7.88 7.64
C TYR A 278 36.27 9.03 7.33
N LYS A 279 36.32 9.45 6.06
CA LYS A 279 37.18 10.57 5.60
C LYS A 279 36.54 11.96 5.76
N GLU A 280 35.29 12.02 6.25
CA GLU A 280 34.53 13.28 6.38
C GLU A 280 34.55 14.14 5.09
N ASN A 281 34.48 13.48 3.93
CA ASN A 281 34.59 14.16 2.63
C ASN A 281 33.21 14.59 2.13
N ALA A 282 32.93 15.90 2.16
CA ALA A 282 31.64 16.48 1.77
C ALA A 282 31.24 16.18 0.31
N CYS A 283 32.21 16.09 -0.61
CA CYS A 283 31.98 15.77 -2.01
C CYS A 283 31.49 14.32 -2.16
N MET A 284 32.18 13.38 -1.50
CA MET A 284 31.78 11.97 -1.51
C MET A 284 30.41 11.78 -0.86
N LEU A 285 30.12 12.45 0.27
CA LEU A 285 28.80 12.43 0.91
C LEU A 285 27.68 12.98 0.00
N LYS A 286 27.97 13.96 -0.86
CA LYS A 286 27.01 14.47 -1.85
C LYS A 286 26.69 13.42 -2.91
N TRP A 287 27.69 12.70 -3.41
CA TRP A 287 27.49 11.58 -4.34
C TRP A 287 26.75 10.42 -3.69
N SER A 288 27.14 10.03 -2.46
CA SER A 288 26.44 9.02 -1.67
C SER A 288 24.96 9.37 -1.48
N GLN A 289 24.66 10.64 -1.18
CA GLN A 289 23.27 11.09 -1.03
C GLN A 289 22.49 10.94 -2.34
N ARG A 290 23.07 11.27 -3.50
CA ARG A 290 22.42 11.12 -4.80
C ARG A 290 22.19 9.64 -5.12
N LEU A 291 23.18 8.79 -4.87
CA LEU A 291 23.10 7.36 -5.12
C LEU A 291 22.02 6.69 -4.26
N TYR A 292 21.95 7.01 -2.96
CA TYR A 292 20.88 6.55 -2.08
C TYR A 292 19.50 7.08 -2.46
N PHE A 293 19.42 8.29 -3.02
CA PHE A 293 18.15 8.80 -3.55
C PHE A 293 17.68 7.98 -4.76
N VAL A 294 18.57 7.68 -5.70
CA VAL A 294 18.25 6.81 -6.84
C VAL A 294 17.85 5.42 -6.35
N LEU A 295 18.61 4.83 -5.42
CA LEU A 295 18.28 3.52 -4.84
C LEU A 295 16.92 3.53 -4.13
N LEU A 296 16.60 4.61 -3.41
CA LEU A 296 15.30 4.76 -2.76
C LEU A 296 14.17 4.77 -3.78
N VAL A 297 14.31 5.52 -4.88
CA VAL A 297 13.33 5.54 -5.97
C VAL A 297 13.16 4.16 -6.59
N VAL A 298 14.27 3.47 -6.91
CA VAL A 298 14.22 2.10 -7.45
C VAL A 298 13.58 1.14 -6.44
N SER A 299 13.91 1.24 -5.15
CA SER A 299 13.33 0.39 -4.10
C SER A 299 11.83 0.59 -3.97
N ILE A 300 11.34 1.83 -4.10
CA ILE A 300 9.91 2.14 -4.10
C ILE A 300 9.22 1.54 -5.34
N LEU A 301 9.85 1.62 -6.52
CA LEU A 301 9.32 0.99 -7.73
C LEU A 301 9.27 -0.54 -7.61
N VAL A 302 10.31 -1.15 -7.05
CA VAL A 302 10.36 -2.59 -6.78
C VAL A 302 9.30 -2.99 -5.73
N LEU A 303 9.14 -2.20 -4.66
CA LEU A 303 8.09 -2.40 -3.65
C LEU A 303 6.68 -2.36 -4.28
N ALA A 304 6.47 -1.49 -5.26
CA ALA A 304 5.19 -1.41 -5.97
C ALA A 304 4.94 -2.63 -6.86
N VAL A 305 5.95 -3.06 -7.62
CA VAL A 305 5.76 -4.02 -8.72
C VAL A 305 5.97 -5.48 -8.27
N LEU A 306 6.98 -5.76 -7.45
CA LEU A 306 7.42 -7.12 -7.17
C LEU A 306 6.38 -7.95 -6.38
N PRO A 307 5.76 -7.44 -5.29
CA PRO A 307 4.69 -8.15 -4.61
C PRO A 307 3.53 -8.50 -5.54
N LEU A 308 3.11 -7.55 -6.38
CA LEU A 308 2.05 -7.75 -7.37
C LEU A 308 2.40 -8.85 -8.36
N LEU A 309 3.62 -8.84 -8.91
CA LEU A 309 4.07 -9.86 -9.86
C LEU A 309 4.02 -11.26 -9.24
N PHE A 310 4.58 -11.45 -8.05
CA PHE A 310 4.59 -12.76 -7.39
C PHE A 310 3.19 -13.23 -7.01
N ALA A 311 2.38 -12.33 -6.46
CA ALA A 311 1.04 -12.65 -6.01
C ALA A 311 0.13 -13.04 -7.20
N CYS A 312 0.21 -12.31 -8.32
CA CYS A 312 -0.50 -12.65 -9.54
C CYS A 312 -0.01 -13.96 -10.16
N ASN A 313 1.30 -14.21 -10.15
CA ASN A 313 1.89 -15.39 -10.81
C ASN A 313 1.39 -16.68 -10.14
N ILE A 314 1.33 -16.67 -8.81
CA ILE A 314 0.75 -17.78 -8.02
C ILE A 314 -0.76 -17.85 -8.23
N SER A 315 -1.46 -16.72 -8.11
CA SER A 315 -2.91 -16.69 -8.16
C SER A 315 -3.49 -17.04 -9.53
N SER A 316 -2.76 -16.79 -10.62
CA SER A 316 -3.16 -17.12 -11.99
C SER A 316 -2.88 -18.58 -12.37
N GLY A 317 -2.07 -19.29 -11.56
CA GLY A 317 -1.64 -20.66 -11.87
C GLY A 317 -0.56 -20.77 -12.95
N MET A 318 0.07 -19.66 -13.35
CA MET A 318 1.20 -19.66 -14.28
C MET A 318 2.47 -20.26 -13.68
N MET A 319 2.62 -20.19 -12.36
CA MET A 319 3.76 -20.78 -11.67
C MET A 319 3.50 -22.28 -11.44
N ASP A 320 3.87 -23.08 -12.45
CA ASP A 320 3.90 -24.55 -12.39
C ASP A 320 5.08 -24.99 -11.50
N ASN A 321 4.93 -24.80 -10.19
CA ASN A 321 5.98 -25.17 -9.27
C ASN A 321 5.74 -26.59 -8.76
N ASP A 322 6.61 -27.51 -9.19
CA ASP A 322 6.84 -28.81 -8.55
C ASP A 322 7.01 -28.68 -7.02
N ILE A 323 7.48 -27.53 -6.54
CA ILE A 323 7.55 -27.18 -5.11
C ILE A 323 6.15 -27.10 -4.48
N PHE A 324 5.18 -26.47 -5.17
CA PHE A 324 3.80 -26.36 -4.71
C PHE A 324 3.08 -27.70 -4.82
N ARG A 325 3.31 -28.42 -5.93
CA ARG A 325 2.81 -29.79 -6.12
C ARG A 325 3.31 -30.71 -5.01
N GLY A 326 4.59 -30.63 -4.63
CA GLY A 326 5.17 -31.44 -3.56
C GLY A 326 4.69 -31.12 -2.14
N ILE A 327 4.18 -29.91 -1.89
CA ILE A 327 3.54 -29.54 -0.62
C ILE A 327 2.08 -29.99 -0.60
N ILE A 328 1.34 -29.78 -1.71
CA ILE A 328 -0.09 -30.11 -1.81
C ILE A 328 -0.29 -31.63 -1.90
N ASP A 329 0.47 -32.33 -2.74
CA ASP A 329 0.27 -33.77 -2.99
C ASP A 329 0.44 -34.61 -1.72
N LYS A 330 1.30 -34.20 -0.77
CA LYS A 330 1.50 -34.98 0.46
C LYS A 330 0.27 -35.05 1.35
N GLU A 331 -0.55 -34.01 1.35
CA GLU A 331 -1.75 -33.93 2.18
C GLU A 331 -2.95 -34.55 1.45
N SER A 332 -3.10 -34.28 0.14
CA SER A 332 -4.15 -34.90 -0.67
C SER A 332 -3.93 -36.39 -0.98
N LEU A 333 -2.69 -36.88 -1.09
CA LEU A 333 -2.45 -38.34 -1.15
C LEU A 333 -2.89 -39.03 0.13
N ARG A 334 -2.72 -38.37 1.29
CA ARG A 334 -3.08 -38.94 2.59
C ARG A 334 -4.59 -39.11 2.71
N GLU A 335 -5.37 -38.13 2.24
CA GLU A 335 -6.83 -38.21 2.21
C GLU A 335 -7.35 -39.18 1.14
N LEU A 336 -6.72 -39.22 -0.04
CA LEU A 336 -7.08 -40.18 -1.09
C LEU A 336 -6.79 -41.63 -0.68
N GLN A 337 -5.69 -41.89 0.04
CA GLN A 337 -5.39 -43.22 0.61
C GLN A 337 -6.40 -43.65 1.68
N LEU A 338 -7.03 -42.70 2.40
CA LEU A 338 -8.08 -42.99 3.37
C LEU A 338 -9.43 -43.28 2.71
N ILE A 339 -9.73 -42.61 1.59
CA ILE A 339 -10.99 -42.79 0.85
C ILE A 339 -10.92 -44.02 -0.06
N SER A 340 -9.73 -44.41 -0.54
CA SER A 340 -9.53 -45.59 -1.38
C SER A 340 -9.37 -46.90 -0.59
N SER A 341 -9.80 -46.95 0.68
CA SER A 341 -9.83 -48.21 1.42
C SER A 341 -10.76 -49.18 0.68
N PRO A 342 -10.26 -50.34 0.23
CA PRO A 342 -10.96 -51.22 -0.70
C PRO A 342 -11.94 -52.09 0.07
N GLU A 343 -13.13 -51.56 0.34
CA GLU A 343 -14.23 -52.38 0.85
C GLU A 343 -15.45 -52.06 -0.03
N TYR A 344 -15.83 -53.04 -0.86
CA TYR A 344 -16.91 -53.04 -1.87
C TYR A 344 -16.57 -52.52 -3.29
N THR A 345 -15.92 -53.38 -4.08
CA THR A 345 -16.13 -53.46 -5.53
C THR A 345 -16.83 -54.76 -5.85
N ASP A 346 -18.15 -54.70 -6.03
CA ASP A 346 -18.93 -55.74 -6.71
C ASP A 346 -19.09 -55.28 -8.17
N GLU A 347 -18.32 -55.88 -9.07
CA GLU A 347 -18.24 -55.51 -10.48
C GLU A 347 -19.43 -56.10 -11.26
N GLY A 348 -20.51 -55.32 -11.36
CA GLY A 348 -21.60 -55.56 -12.31
C GLY A 348 -21.30 -55.00 -13.71
N PRO A 349 -21.76 -55.63 -14.81
CA PRO A 349 -21.35 -55.34 -16.20
C PRO A 349 -22.01 -54.10 -16.83
N THR A 350 -22.71 -53.27 -16.07
CA THR A 350 -23.31 -52.03 -16.56
C THR A 350 -22.36 -50.87 -16.26
N GLY A 351 -21.79 -50.27 -17.32
CA GLY A 351 -20.85 -49.14 -17.21
C GLY A 351 -21.39 -47.98 -16.34
N PRO A 352 -20.52 -47.05 -15.92
CA PRO A 352 -20.84 -46.06 -14.90
C PRO A 352 -22.14 -45.33 -15.22
N ASN A 353 -23.12 -45.53 -14.36
CA ASN A 353 -24.44 -44.92 -14.40
C ASN A 353 -24.28 -43.40 -14.58
N GLU A 354 -25.19 -42.77 -15.31
CA GLU A 354 -25.17 -41.33 -15.59
C GLU A 354 -25.00 -40.47 -14.32
N LEU A 355 -25.58 -40.93 -13.21
CA LEU A 355 -25.40 -40.36 -11.87
C LEU A 355 -23.93 -40.36 -11.40
N THR A 356 -23.18 -41.43 -11.64
CA THR A 356 -21.75 -41.52 -11.28
C THR A 356 -20.91 -40.52 -12.07
N ARG A 357 -21.22 -40.35 -13.37
CA ARG A 357 -20.58 -39.31 -14.20
C ARG A 357 -20.93 -37.90 -13.71
N MET A 358 -22.19 -37.67 -13.32
CA MET A 358 -22.63 -36.39 -12.76
C MET A 358 -21.92 -36.06 -11.44
N LEU A 359 -21.82 -37.04 -10.54
CA LEU A 359 -21.12 -36.90 -9.25
C LEU A 359 -19.61 -36.68 -9.44
N MET A 360 -18.97 -37.37 -10.38
CA MET A 360 -17.56 -37.12 -10.72
C MET A 360 -17.36 -35.70 -11.27
N ASN A 361 -18.24 -35.21 -12.14
CA ASN A 361 -18.18 -33.84 -12.66
C ASN A 361 -18.37 -32.79 -11.55
N ILE A 362 -19.31 -33.01 -10.63
CA ILE A 362 -19.53 -32.14 -9.47
C ILE A 362 -18.28 -32.13 -8.58
N SER A 363 -17.74 -33.30 -8.25
CA SER A 363 -16.53 -33.45 -7.43
C SER A 363 -15.30 -32.80 -8.07
N GLN A 364 -15.13 -32.92 -9.38
CA GLN A 364 -14.04 -32.24 -10.09
C GLN A 364 -14.22 -30.72 -10.10
N LYS A 365 -15.46 -30.23 -10.21
CA LYS A 365 -15.76 -28.79 -10.19
C LYS A 365 -15.50 -28.19 -8.81
N THR A 366 -15.86 -28.88 -7.73
CA THR A 366 -15.58 -28.43 -6.35
C THR A 366 -14.09 -28.43 -6.05
N LYS A 367 -13.35 -29.49 -6.41
CA LYS A 367 -11.89 -29.55 -6.24
C LYS A 367 -11.16 -28.42 -6.95
N LYS A 368 -11.56 -28.09 -8.19
CA LYS A 368 -10.98 -26.96 -8.94
C LYS A 368 -11.26 -25.61 -8.27
N ALA A 369 -12.45 -25.42 -7.70
CA ALA A 369 -12.78 -24.18 -6.99
C ALA A 369 -11.92 -24.00 -5.72
N GLU A 370 -11.77 -25.06 -4.93
CA GLU A 370 -10.90 -25.05 -3.73
C GLU A 370 -9.43 -24.82 -4.08
N GLU A 371 -8.96 -25.37 -5.21
CA GLU A 371 -7.59 -25.16 -5.67
C GLU A 371 -7.35 -23.69 -6.06
N VAL A 372 -8.29 -23.06 -6.76
CA VAL A 372 -8.22 -21.62 -7.11
C VAL A 372 -8.21 -20.76 -5.85
N GLU A 373 -9.05 -21.08 -4.86
CA GLU A 373 -9.08 -20.37 -3.58
C GLU A 373 -7.77 -20.51 -2.80
N ARG A 374 -7.21 -21.71 -2.72
CA ARG A 374 -5.90 -21.93 -2.10
C ARG A 374 -4.81 -21.14 -2.80
N ARG A 375 -4.74 -21.19 -4.14
CA ARG A 375 -3.76 -20.41 -4.93
C ARG A 375 -3.89 -18.91 -4.67
N PHE A 376 -5.13 -18.41 -4.57
CA PHE A 376 -5.38 -17.01 -4.19
C PHE A 376 -4.82 -16.70 -2.79
N ILE A 377 -5.15 -17.50 -1.78
CA ILE A 377 -4.68 -17.29 -0.39
C ILE A 377 -3.16 -17.29 -0.32
N TYR A 378 -2.50 -18.28 -0.93
CA TYR A 378 -1.04 -18.36 -0.95
C TYR A 378 -0.39 -17.20 -1.71
N GLY A 379 -0.98 -16.79 -2.85
CA GLY A 379 -0.52 -15.63 -3.60
C GLY A 379 -0.57 -14.36 -2.76
N VAL A 380 -1.65 -14.15 -2.01
CA VAL A 380 -1.79 -13.03 -1.07
C VAL A 380 -0.75 -13.11 0.05
N ILE A 381 -0.63 -14.24 0.74
CA ILE A 381 0.30 -14.40 1.87
C ILE A 381 1.74 -14.13 1.42
N LEU A 382 2.16 -14.73 0.31
CA LEU A 382 3.53 -14.55 -0.19
C LEU A 382 3.77 -13.13 -0.69
N GLY A 383 2.81 -12.55 -1.41
CA GLY A 383 2.88 -11.15 -1.87
C GLY A 383 3.07 -10.18 -0.70
N LEU A 384 2.25 -10.32 0.35
CA LEU A 384 2.36 -9.50 1.55
C LEU A 384 3.68 -9.71 2.29
N ALA A 385 4.17 -10.95 2.39
CA ALA A 385 5.46 -11.22 3.03
C ALA A 385 6.62 -10.53 2.29
N ILE A 386 6.63 -10.58 0.96
CA ILE A 386 7.61 -9.89 0.12
C ILE A 386 7.50 -8.38 0.31
N GLU A 387 6.28 -7.84 0.29
CA GLU A 387 6.04 -6.41 0.43
C GLU A 387 6.49 -5.86 1.78
N ILE A 388 6.18 -6.56 2.88
CA ILE A 388 6.64 -6.18 4.22
C ILE A 388 8.17 -6.14 4.27
N GLY A 389 8.84 -7.18 3.74
CA GLY A 389 10.30 -7.22 3.67
C GLY A 389 10.90 -6.05 2.89
N LEU A 390 10.34 -5.75 1.70
CA LEU A 390 10.77 -4.63 0.87
C LEU A 390 10.49 -3.28 1.53
N PHE A 391 9.36 -3.13 2.21
CA PHE A 391 8.98 -1.90 2.92
C PHE A 391 10.01 -1.54 4.00
N PHE A 392 10.42 -2.53 4.81
CA PHE A 392 11.49 -2.32 5.79
C PHE A 392 12.81 -1.88 5.10
N GLY A 393 13.15 -2.48 3.96
CA GLY A 393 14.29 -2.06 3.15
C GLY A 393 14.22 -0.60 2.70
N VAL A 394 13.05 -0.16 2.20
CA VAL A 394 12.80 1.24 1.79
C VAL A 394 12.95 2.20 2.98
N VAL A 395 12.39 1.85 4.15
CA VAL A 395 12.51 2.66 5.37
C VAL A 395 13.96 2.82 5.80
N VAL A 396 14.73 1.73 5.82
CA VAL A 396 16.17 1.76 6.16
C VAL A 396 16.94 2.63 5.15
N ASN A 397 16.69 2.47 3.85
CA ASN A 397 17.33 3.29 2.81
C ASN A 397 17.00 4.79 2.96
N TYR A 398 15.74 5.11 3.28
CA TYR A 398 15.33 6.49 3.56
C TYR A 398 16.03 7.06 4.80
N MET A 399 16.13 6.29 5.88
CA MET A 399 16.86 6.71 7.09
C MET A 399 18.32 7.01 6.77
N VAL A 400 19.01 6.13 6.05
CA VAL A 400 20.40 6.34 5.61
C VAL A 400 20.53 7.61 4.77
N TYR A 401 19.62 7.82 3.81
CA TYR A 401 19.59 9.05 3.01
C TYR A 401 19.48 10.32 3.87
N VAL A 402 18.56 10.34 4.85
CA VAL A 402 18.36 11.49 5.75
C VAL A 402 19.58 11.70 6.65
N MET A 403 20.18 10.62 7.16
CA MET A 403 21.39 10.69 7.97
C MET A 403 22.58 11.24 7.18
N ILE A 404 22.81 10.78 5.95
CA ILE A 404 23.86 11.32 5.05
C ILE A 404 23.60 12.82 4.80
N LYS A 405 22.35 13.21 4.50
CA LYS A 405 21.98 14.62 4.27
C LYS A 405 22.30 15.50 5.48
N ARG A 406 21.99 15.04 6.70
CA ARG A 406 22.28 15.75 7.95
C ARG A 406 23.77 15.79 8.24
N PHE A 407 24.46 14.66 8.12
CA PHE A 407 25.90 14.55 8.35
C PHE A 407 26.70 15.40 7.36
N ARG A 408 26.30 15.46 6.08
CA ARG A 408 26.92 16.36 5.10
C ARG A 408 26.82 17.83 5.51
N LYS A 409 25.65 18.29 5.99
CA LYS A 409 25.49 19.67 6.47
C LYS A 409 26.41 19.96 7.65
N TYR A 410 26.56 19.00 8.56
CA TYR A 410 27.51 19.10 9.68
C TYR A 410 28.95 19.25 9.19
N VAL A 411 29.42 18.34 8.31
CA VAL A 411 30.78 18.39 7.75
C VAL A 411 31.06 19.71 7.04
N ILE A 412 30.12 20.22 6.25
CA ILE A 412 30.25 21.52 5.56
C ILE A 412 30.41 22.64 6.59
N ALA A 413 29.54 22.69 7.60
CA ALA A 413 29.61 23.71 8.65
C ALA A 413 30.91 23.65 9.45
N THR A 414 31.44 22.44 9.71
CA THR A 414 32.73 22.26 10.38
C THR A 414 33.89 22.74 9.52
N ASN A 415 33.89 22.45 8.21
CA ASN A 415 34.94 22.89 7.28
C ASN A 415 34.88 24.39 6.95
N GLU A 416 33.69 25.00 6.99
CA GLU A 416 33.52 26.45 6.81
C GLU A 416 33.86 27.21 8.10
N GLY A 417 33.48 26.67 9.27
CA GLY A 417 33.79 27.24 10.58
C GLY A 417 35.27 27.21 10.93
N THR A 418 36.05 26.28 10.41
CA THR A 418 37.53 26.28 10.54
C THR A 418 38.21 27.37 9.71
N ASN A 419 37.53 28.01 8.75
CA ASN A 419 38.07 29.15 8.01
C ASN A 419 37.74 30.51 8.64
N ILE A 420 36.88 30.56 9.67
CA ILE A 420 36.57 31.79 10.41
C ILE A 420 37.42 31.80 11.70
N GLY A 421 38.70 32.14 11.54
CA GLY A 421 39.55 32.63 12.63
C GLY A 421 39.86 31.65 13.76
N PHE A 422 40.58 30.57 13.49
CA PHE A 422 41.54 30.08 14.49
C PHE A 422 42.78 30.98 14.47
N GLU A 423 42.60 32.21 14.96
CA GLU A 423 43.70 32.95 15.56
C GLU A 423 44.11 32.19 16.82
N LYS A 424 45.38 31.81 16.84
CA LYS A 424 46.10 31.01 17.83
C LYS A 424 45.60 31.17 19.28
N GLY A 425 45.35 30.04 19.94
CA GLY A 425 45.85 29.88 21.31
C GLY A 425 44.85 29.59 22.44
N GLN A 426 43.94 28.63 22.29
CA GLN A 426 43.40 27.94 23.46
C GLN A 426 43.30 26.41 23.24
N PRO A 427 43.88 25.59 24.14
CA PRO A 427 43.72 24.15 24.10
C PRO A 427 42.31 23.77 24.58
N LEU A 428 41.65 22.91 23.80
CA LEU A 428 40.37 22.29 24.15
C LEU A 428 40.63 21.09 25.08
N VAL A 429 40.20 21.22 26.34
CA VAL A 429 39.92 20.10 27.26
C VAL A 429 38.46 19.71 27.13
#